data_AF-A0A6P4EN22-F1
#
_entry.id   AF-A0A6P4EN22-F1
#
_cell.length_a   1.000
_cell.length_b   1.000
_cell.length_c   1.000
_cell.angle_alpha   90.00
_cell.angle_beta   90.00
_cell.angle_gamma   90.00
#
_symmetry.space_group_name_H-M   'P 1'
#
loop_
_entity.id
_entity.type
_entity.pdbx_description
1 polymer ?
#
loop_
_entity_poly.entity_id
_entity_poly.type
_entity_poly.pdbx_seq_one_letter_code
_entity_poly.pdbx_strand_id
1 'polypeptide(L)'
;MRRDDGRLQRVYETHRSYDALQYPLMFCRGEDGYHFNIKMVNATTGEETNKKVSSMNFYAYRLMIRLDVDNHLLRYRRLFQQYCVDMYVKVETERLNFIRFNQSKLRSGEYIHLRDAIATEEHAASIGCLTILPATYVESPRHMHEYAQNAMTYVRNYGRPD
;
A
#
# COMPACT_ATOMS: atom_id res chain seq x y z
N MET A 1 0.34 -24.21 -0.84
CA MET A 1 0.87 -25.12 -1.88
C MET A 1 1.21 -26.45 -1.21
N ARG A 2 0.82 -27.60 -1.77
CA ARG A 2 1.29 -28.91 -1.29
C ARG A 2 2.69 -29.13 -1.86
N ARG A 3 3.69 -29.34 -1.00
CA ARG A 3 4.93 -30.04 -1.40
C ARG A 3 4.68 -31.55 -1.26
N ASP A 4 5.51 -32.37 -1.90
CA ASP A 4 5.46 -33.84 -1.88
C ASP A 4 5.34 -34.46 -0.47
N ASP A 5 5.70 -33.71 0.59
CA ASP A 5 5.57 -34.12 2.00
C ASP A 5 4.16 -34.01 2.62
N GLY A 6 3.12 -33.69 1.83
CA GLY A 6 1.72 -33.67 2.31
C GLY A 6 1.36 -32.56 3.31
N ARG A 7 2.31 -31.71 3.73
CA ARG A 7 2.07 -30.59 4.66
C ARG A 7 1.50 -29.36 3.97
N LEU A 8 0.45 -28.78 4.56
CA LEU A 8 -0.15 -27.51 4.13
C LEU A 8 0.73 -26.33 4.58
N GLN A 9 1.27 -25.58 3.62
CA GLN A 9 1.94 -24.31 3.89
C GLN A 9 0.99 -23.13 3.66
N ARG A 10 0.93 -22.22 4.64
CA ARG A 10 0.25 -20.92 4.51
C ARG A 10 1.04 -20.07 3.53
N VAL A 11 0.35 -19.59 2.49
CA VAL A 11 0.91 -18.66 1.51
C VAL A 11 0.58 -17.25 1.98
N TYR A 12 1.60 -16.43 2.18
CA TYR A 12 1.40 -15.02 2.50
C TYR A 12 1.03 -14.23 1.24
N GLU A 13 0.30 -13.14 1.41
CA GLU A 13 -0.13 -12.23 0.33
C GLU A 13 1.05 -11.71 -0.51
N THR A 14 2.25 -11.66 0.07
CA THR A 14 3.48 -11.19 -0.55
C THR A 14 4.19 -12.25 -1.41
N HIS A 15 3.64 -13.47 -1.49
CA HIS A 15 4.21 -14.56 -2.26
C HIS A 15 3.88 -14.41 -3.75
N ARG A 16 4.85 -14.67 -4.64
CA ARG A 16 4.68 -14.59 -6.11
C ARG A 16 3.47 -15.37 -6.63
N SER A 17 3.18 -16.54 -6.06
CA SER A 17 2.07 -17.39 -6.52
C SER A 17 0.70 -17.02 -5.93
N TYR A 18 0.62 -16.03 -5.03
CA TYR A 18 -0.63 -15.70 -4.32
C TYR A 18 -1.74 -15.29 -5.30
N ASP A 19 -1.44 -14.38 -6.21
CA ASP A 19 -2.43 -13.84 -7.16
C ASP A 19 -2.97 -14.96 -8.07
N ALA A 20 -2.10 -15.86 -8.55
CA ALA A 20 -2.49 -17.00 -9.38
C ALA A 20 -3.31 -18.07 -8.62
N LEU A 21 -3.06 -18.23 -7.32
CA LEU A 21 -3.84 -19.13 -6.46
C LEU A 21 -5.22 -18.57 -6.12
N GLN A 22 -5.33 -17.26 -5.94
CA GLN A 22 -6.58 -16.58 -5.62
C GLN A 22 -7.47 -16.42 -6.86
N TYR A 23 -6.86 -16.19 -8.04
CA TYR A 23 -7.57 -15.99 -9.31
C TYR A 23 -7.11 -16.97 -10.41
N PRO A 24 -7.35 -18.29 -10.26
CA PRO A 24 -6.89 -19.28 -11.25
C PRO A 24 -7.46 -19.06 -12.66
N LEU A 25 -8.70 -18.57 -12.75
CA LEU A 25 -9.35 -18.26 -14.03
C LEU A 25 -8.72 -17.06 -14.75
N MET A 26 -8.14 -16.11 -14.01
CA MET A 26 -7.43 -14.99 -14.63
C MET A 26 -5.99 -15.38 -14.99
N PHE A 27 -5.36 -16.22 -14.16
CA PHE A 27 -3.97 -16.65 -14.30
C PHE A 27 -3.84 -18.13 -14.67
N CYS A 28 -4.57 -18.58 -15.70
CA CYS A 28 -4.57 -19.98 -16.14
C CYS A 28 -3.19 -20.53 -16.49
N ARG A 29 -2.24 -19.64 -16.85
CA ARG A 29 -0.85 -19.98 -17.19
C ARG A 29 0.10 -20.01 -15.99
N GLY A 30 -0.41 -19.77 -14.78
CA GLY A 30 0.41 -19.72 -13.56
C GLY A 30 1.38 -18.53 -13.53
N GLU A 31 0.94 -17.38 -14.04
CA GLU A 31 1.75 -16.16 -14.04
C GLU A 31 2.10 -15.73 -12.61
N ASP A 32 3.32 -15.22 -12.44
CA ASP A 32 3.73 -14.67 -11.15
C ASP A 32 3.05 -13.33 -10.85
N GLY A 33 2.60 -13.19 -9.62
CA GLY A 33 2.17 -11.94 -9.01
C GLY A 33 3.33 -11.15 -8.40
N TYR A 34 2.99 -10.08 -7.70
CA TYR A 34 3.97 -9.20 -7.06
C TYR A 34 4.80 -9.94 -6.00
N HIS A 35 6.11 -9.69 -6.00
CA HIS A 35 7.02 -10.05 -4.92
C HIS A 35 8.14 -9.00 -4.75
N PHE A 36 8.71 -8.90 -3.55
CA PHE A 36 9.67 -7.83 -3.18
C PHE A 36 11.02 -7.83 -3.91
N ASN A 37 11.32 -8.85 -4.73
CA ASN A 37 12.60 -8.96 -5.43
C ASN A 37 12.53 -8.46 -6.87
N ILE A 38 11.39 -7.90 -7.30
CA ILE A 38 11.25 -7.29 -8.62
C ILE A 38 12.01 -5.96 -8.63
N LYS A 39 12.98 -5.83 -9.54
CA LYS A 39 13.75 -4.60 -9.73
C LYS A 39 13.13 -3.72 -10.81
N MET A 40 13.26 -2.41 -10.66
CA MET A 40 12.83 -1.46 -11.68
C MET A 40 13.77 -1.53 -12.87
N VAL A 41 13.22 -1.51 -14.08
CA VAL A 41 13.99 -1.46 -15.32
C VAL A 41 14.01 -0.03 -15.83
N ASN A 42 15.18 0.43 -16.28
CA ASN A 42 15.31 1.76 -16.87
C ASN A 42 14.68 1.77 -18.27
N ALA A 43 13.77 2.72 -18.51
CA ALA A 43 13.00 2.79 -19.78
C ALA A 43 13.88 3.04 -21.01
N THR A 44 15.05 3.67 -20.83
CA THR A 44 15.92 4.08 -21.94
C THR A 44 17.03 3.06 -22.22
N THR A 45 17.60 2.44 -21.19
CA THR A 45 18.73 1.51 -21.33
C THR A 45 18.34 0.04 -21.22
N GLY A 46 17.13 -0.27 -20.73
CA GLY A 46 16.68 -1.64 -20.50
C GLY A 46 17.39 -2.36 -19.34
N GLU A 47 18.28 -1.66 -18.62
CA GLU A 47 19.04 -2.25 -17.52
C GLU A 47 18.25 -2.28 -16.21
N GLU A 48 18.47 -3.33 -15.41
CA GLU A 48 17.95 -3.42 -14.05
C GLU A 48 18.61 -2.36 -13.16
N THR A 49 17.78 -1.53 -12.53
CA THR A 49 18.24 -0.60 -11.51
C THR A 49 18.33 -1.27 -10.14
N ASN A 50 19.05 -0.64 -9.21
CA ASN A 50 19.12 -1.11 -7.82
C ASN A 50 17.83 -0.79 -7.01
N LYS A 51 16.85 -0.11 -7.62
CA LYS A 51 15.58 0.23 -6.97
C LYS A 51 14.57 -0.90 -7.16
N LYS A 52 13.88 -1.26 -6.08
CA LYS A 52 12.79 -2.24 -6.10
C LYS A 52 11.51 -1.60 -6.64
N VAL A 53 10.73 -2.38 -7.38
CA VAL A 53 9.38 -1.98 -7.83
C VAL A 53 8.44 -2.00 -6.62
N SER A 54 7.65 -0.94 -6.43
CA SER A 54 6.56 -0.94 -5.45
C SER A 54 5.39 -1.77 -5.96
N SER A 55 4.59 -2.36 -5.07
CA SER A 55 3.36 -3.08 -5.45
C SER A 55 2.44 -2.22 -6.32
N MET A 56 2.31 -0.94 -5.99
CA MET A 56 1.52 0.01 -6.78
C MET A 56 2.02 0.12 -8.21
N ASN A 57 3.33 0.26 -8.43
CA ASN A 57 3.91 0.35 -9.76
C ASN A 57 3.74 -0.96 -10.53
N PHE A 58 3.88 -2.11 -9.86
CA PHE A 58 3.68 -3.42 -10.46
C PHE A 58 2.24 -3.59 -10.95
N TYR A 59 1.24 -3.32 -10.11
CA TYR A 59 -0.16 -3.47 -10.50
C TYR A 59 -0.60 -2.41 -11.51
N ALA A 60 -0.14 -1.17 -11.40
CA ALA A 60 -0.39 -0.13 -12.40
C ALA A 60 0.17 -0.54 -13.77
N TYR A 61 1.39 -1.07 -13.83
CA TYR A 61 1.99 -1.59 -15.06
C TYR A 61 1.15 -2.73 -15.66
N ARG A 62 0.64 -3.63 -14.83
CA ARG A 62 -0.16 -4.79 -15.26
C ARG A 62 -1.55 -4.39 -15.77
N LEU A 63 -2.13 -3.31 -15.24
CA LEU A 63 -3.44 -2.79 -15.64
C LEU A 63 -3.38 -1.79 -16.81
N MET A 64 -2.20 -1.25 -17.09
CA MET A 64 -1.99 -0.29 -18.17
C MET A 64 -2.41 -0.86 -19.53
N ILE A 65 -3.21 -0.10 -20.27
CA ILE A 65 -3.57 -0.40 -21.67
C ILE A 65 -2.42 0.05 -22.56
N ARG A 66 -1.98 -0.82 -23.48
CA ARG A 66 -0.94 -0.53 -24.47
C ARG A 66 -1.45 -0.81 -25.87
N LEU A 67 -1.04 0.04 -26.80
CA LEU A 67 -1.22 -0.21 -28.22
C LEU A 67 -0.44 -1.48 -28.58
N ASP A 68 -1.09 -2.38 -29.32
CA ASP A 68 -0.51 -3.64 -29.82
C ASP A 68 -0.25 -4.76 -28.78
N VAL A 69 -0.75 -4.61 -27.55
CA VAL A 69 -0.72 -5.68 -26.54
C VAL A 69 -2.11 -5.91 -25.96
N ASP A 70 -2.62 -7.14 -26.09
CA ASP A 70 -3.90 -7.49 -25.49
C ASP A 70 -3.78 -7.69 -23.98
N ASN A 71 -4.46 -6.84 -23.21
CA ASN A 71 -4.53 -6.98 -21.77
C ASN A 71 -5.73 -7.85 -21.37
N HIS A 72 -5.49 -9.17 -21.32
CA HIS A 72 -6.53 -10.16 -21.02
C HIS A 72 -7.22 -9.94 -19.67
N LEU A 73 -6.54 -9.33 -18.68
CA LEU A 73 -7.08 -9.09 -17.34
C LEU A 73 -8.34 -8.20 -17.38
N LEU A 74 -8.37 -7.23 -18.30
CA LEU A 74 -9.48 -6.29 -18.45
C LEU A 74 -10.76 -6.96 -19.01
N ARG A 75 -10.65 -8.17 -19.56
CA ARG A 75 -11.77 -8.88 -20.20
C ARG A 75 -12.66 -9.64 -19.21
N TYR A 76 -12.21 -9.83 -17.97
CA TYR A 76 -12.90 -10.63 -16.95
C TYR A 76 -14.06 -9.91 -16.22
N ARG A 77 -14.45 -8.70 -16.66
CA ARG A 77 -15.62 -7.94 -16.19
C ARG A 77 -15.75 -7.88 -14.66
N ARG A 78 -16.71 -8.60 -14.07
CA ARG A 78 -16.98 -8.58 -12.62
C ARG A 78 -15.82 -9.15 -11.81
N LEU A 79 -15.17 -10.20 -12.31
CA LEU A 79 -14.01 -10.79 -11.65
C LEU A 79 -12.81 -9.82 -11.67
N PHE A 80 -12.68 -9.03 -12.72
CA PHE A 80 -11.70 -7.95 -12.79
C PHE A 80 -11.94 -6.86 -11.73
N GLN A 81 -13.20 -6.46 -11.50
CA GLN A 81 -13.52 -5.48 -10.45
C GLN A 81 -13.11 -5.98 -9.06
N GLN A 82 -13.39 -7.26 -8.76
CA GLN A 82 -12.96 -7.87 -7.51
C GLN A 82 -11.43 -7.90 -7.39
N TYR A 83 -10.74 -8.29 -8.46
CA TYR A 83 -9.29 -8.26 -8.53
C TYR A 83 -8.72 -6.85 -8.26
N CYS A 84 -9.29 -5.81 -8.88
CA CYS A 84 -8.84 -4.43 -8.66
C CYS A 84 -8.95 -4.00 -7.20
N VAL A 85 -10.08 -4.31 -6.54
CA VAL A 85 -10.29 -3.98 -5.13
C VAL A 85 -9.30 -4.73 -4.26
N ASP A 86 -9.12 -6.03 -4.48
CA ASP A 86 -8.18 -6.85 -3.70
C ASP A 86 -6.73 -6.36 -3.86
N MET A 87 -6.31 -6.03 -5.08
CA MET A 87 -4.96 -5.51 -5.33
C MET A 87 -4.77 -4.14 -4.69
N TYR A 88 -5.80 -3.29 -4.67
CA TYR A 88 -5.75 -2.00 -3.96
C TYR A 88 -5.57 -2.21 -2.45
N VAL A 89 -6.34 -3.11 -1.83
CA VAL A 89 -6.19 -3.46 -0.40
C VAL A 89 -4.79 -3.98 -0.11
N LYS A 90 -4.20 -4.80 -0.99
CA LYS A 90 -2.83 -5.30 -0.86
C LYS A 90 -1.80 -4.17 -0.89
N VAL A 91 -1.92 -3.23 -1.85
CA VAL A 91 -1.06 -2.05 -1.94
C VAL A 91 -1.18 -1.19 -0.67
N GLU A 92 -2.39 -0.98 -0.18
CA GLU A 92 -2.65 -0.14 0.98
C GLU A 92 -2.13 -0.78 2.28
N THR A 93 -2.27 -2.10 2.40
CA THR A 93 -1.71 -2.87 3.52
C THR A 93 -0.18 -2.77 3.56
N GLU A 94 0.50 -2.82 2.41
CA GLU A 94 1.95 -2.61 2.33
C GLU A 94 2.33 -1.19 2.76
N ARG A 95 1.58 -0.17 2.35
CA ARG A 95 1.79 1.22 2.78
C ARG A 95 1.63 1.41 4.28
N LEU A 96 0.58 0.84 4.86
CA LEU A 96 0.34 0.87 6.31
C LEU A 96 1.43 0.14 7.08
N ASN A 97 1.86 -1.03 6.60
CA ASN A 97 2.98 -1.76 7.19
C ASN A 97 4.28 -0.95 7.12
N PHE A 98 4.55 -0.27 6.00
CA PHE A 98 5.70 0.61 5.88
C PHE A 98 5.66 1.74 6.92
N ILE A 99 4.50 2.39 7.09
CA ILE A 99 4.30 3.43 8.11
C ILE A 99 4.52 2.85 9.51
N ARG A 100 3.99 1.66 9.80
CA ARG A 100 4.13 0.97 11.08
C ARG A 100 5.58 0.65 11.44
N PHE A 101 6.36 0.11 10.50
CA PHE A 101 7.72 -0.33 10.77
C PHE A 101 8.77 0.79 10.65
N ASN A 102 8.46 1.90 9.97
CA ASN A 102 9.39 3.02 9.77
C ASN A 102 9.03 4.28 10.58
N GLN A 103 8.23 4.14 11.64
CA GLN A 103 7.84 5.26 12.53
C GLN A 103 9.05 6.11 12.98
N SER A 104 10.16 5.47 13.38
CA SER A 104 11.38 6.17 13.81
C SER A 104 12.00 7.07 12.73
N LYS A 105 11.94 6.65 11.47
CA LYS A 105 12.45 7.42 10.33
C LYS A 105 11.49 8.54 9.91
N LEU A 106 10.19 8.38 10.18
CA LEU A 106 9.15 9.37 9.90
C LEU A 106 9.12 10.53 10.92
N ARG A 107 10.26 10.81 11.58
CA ARG A 107 10.41 11.79 12.67
C ARG A 107 9.47 11.52 13.86
N SER A 108 9.41 10.28 14.36
CA SER A 108 8.65 9.95 15.58
C SER A 108 9.01 10.78 16.83
N GLY A 109 10.12 11.53 16.81
CA GLY A 109 10.57 12.37 17.94
C GLY A 109 9.54 13.41 18.40
N GLU A 110 8.87 14.10 17.46
CA GLU A 110 7.79 15.06 17.81
C GLU A 110 6.55 14.35 18.39
N TYR A 111 6.39 13.07 18.08
CA TYR A 111 5.26 12.26 18.48
C TYR A 111 5.42 11.64 19.87
N ILE A 112 6.66 11.53 20.37
CA ILE A 112 6.94 11.10 21.74
C ILE A 112 6.31 12.09 22.72
N HIS A 113 6.40 13.40 22.46
CA HIS A 113 5.77 14.42 23.31
C HIS A 113 4.23 14.33 23.31
N LEU A 114 3.61 14.04 22.16
CA LEU A 114 2.16 13.81 22.08
C LEU A 114 1.75 12.52 22.80
N ARG A 115 2.54 11.45 22.64
CA ARG A 115 2.34 10.17 23.34
C ARG A 115 2.47 10.36 24.84
N ASP A 116 3.46 11.12 25.30
CA ASP A 116 3.70 11.36 26.73
C ASP A 116 2.60 12.26 27.32
N ALA A 117 2.04 13.21 26.55
CA ALA A 117 0.85 13.98 26.94
C ALA A 117 -0.39 13.09 27.10
N ILE A 118 -0.60 12.11 26.20
CA ILE A 118 -1.73 11.17 26.24
C ILE A 118 -1.53 10.08 27.31
N ALA A 119 -0.29 9.65 27.57
CA ALA A 119 0.03 8.65 28.60
C ALA A 119 -0.19 9.15 30.05
N THR A 120 -0.51 10.44 30.22
CA THR A 120 -0.97 10.99 31.51
C THR A 120 -2.40 10.52 31.83
N GLU A 121 -3.15 10.04 30.83
CA GLU A 121 -4.43 9.36 31.01
C GLU A 121 -4.19 7.84 31.14
N GLU A 122 -4.22 7.42 32.39
CA GLU A 122 -4.28 6.06 32.95
C GLU A 122 -4.46 4.89 31.97
N HIS A 123 -3.47 3.97 31.97
CA HIS A 123 -3.39 2.64 31.31
C HIS A 123 -2.42 2.46 30.13
N ALA A 124 -1.14 2.81 30.35
CA ALA A 124 -0.05 2.59 29.40
C ALA A 124 0.38 1.12 29.19
N ALA A 125 -0.20 0.14 29.90
CA ALA A 125 0.22 -1.27 29.83
C ALA A 125 -0.62 -2.14 28.86
N SER A 126 -1.80 -1.69 28.45
CA SER A 126 -2.72 -2.45 27.58
C SER A 126 -2.84 -1.89 26.15
N ILE A 127 -2.22 -0.75 25.87
CA ILE A 127 -2.29 -0.11 24.57
C ILE A 127 -1.18 -0.72 23.70
N GLY A 128 -1.57 -1.58 22.77
CA GLY A 128 -0.68 -2.07 21.72
C GLY A 128 0.08 -0.92 21.05
N CYS A 129 1.27 -1.20 20.48
CA CYS A 129 2.16 -0.19 19.94
C CYS A 129 1.42 0.86 19.06
N LEU A 130 1.27 2.08 19.58
CA LEU A 130 0.58 3.18 18.93
C LEU A 130 1.32 3.53 17.63
N THR A 131 0.70 3.22 16.50
CA THR A 131 1.22 3.57 15.17
C THR A 131 0.55 4.85 14.73
N ILE A 132 1.32 5.92 14.54
CA ILE A 132 0.75 7.21 14.19
C ILE A 132 0.79 7.39 12.68
N LEU A 133 -0.38 7.64 12.10
CA LEU A 133 -0.51 7.89 10.67
C LEU A 133 -0.03 9.32 10.35
N PRO A 134 0.80 9.52 9.32
CA PRO A 134 1.19 10.84 8.87
C PRO A 134 -0.01 11.59 8.26
N ALA A 135 0.04 12.93 8.22
CA ALA A 135 -1.03 13.76 7.65
C ALA A 135 -1.22 13.59 6.12
N THR A 136 -0.24 12.97 5.46
CA THR A 136 -0.33 12.53 4.06
C THR A 136 -1.28 11.33 3.85
N TYR A 137 -1.72 10.67 4.92
CA TYR A 137 -2.72 9.61 4.85
C TYR A 137 -4.13 10.21 4.85
N VAL A 138 -4.83 10.10 3.72
CA VAL A 138 -6.18 10.66 3.53
C VAL A 138 -7.14 10.06 4.57
N GLU A 139 -8.03 10.89 5.11
CA GLU A 139 -8.96 10.56 6.21
C GLU A 139 -8.32 10.23 7.56
N SER A 140 -6.99 10.28 7.71
CA SER A 140 -6.39 10.20 9.05
C SER A 140 -6.81 11.43 9.89
N PRO A 141 -6.87 11.30 11.23
CA PRO A 141 -7.12 12.43 12.12
C PRO A 141 -6.20 13.63 11.85
N ARG A 142 -4.95 13.36 11.45
CA ARG A 142 -3.96 14.39 11.12
C ARG A 142 -4.23 15.06 9.78
N HIS A 143 -4.63 14.30 8.77
CA HIS A 143 -5.02 14.86 7.47
C HIS A 143 -6.18 15.85 7.62
N MET A 144 -7.20 15.48 8.39
CA MET A 144 -8.34 16.36 8.66
C MET A 144 -7.92 17.61 9.45
N HIS A 145 -7.03 17.44 10.44
CA HIS A 145 -6.53 18.57 11.24
C HIS A 145 -5.69 19.55 10.41
N GLU A 146 -4.78 19.05 9.58
CA GLU A 146 -3.97 19.87 8.67
C GLU A 146 -4.84 20.57 7.63
N TYR A 147 -5.83 19.87 7.06
CA TYR A 147 -6.76 20.46 6.11
C TYR A 147 -7.58 21.60 6.75
N ALA A 148 -8.04 21.42 7.98
CA ALA A 148 -8.74 22.47 8.73
C ALA A 148 -7.83 23.67 9.01
N GLN A 149 -6.57 23.43 9.42
CA GLN A 149 -5.60 24.51 9.61
C GLN A 149 -5.31 25.26 8.30
N ASN A 150 -5.14 24.53 7.19
CA ASN A 150 -4.91 25.11 5.87
C ASN A 150 -6.12 25.93 5.38
N ALA A 151 -7.35 25.47 5.64
CA ALA A 151 -8.55 26.24 5.35
C ALA A 151 -8.60 27.53 6.19
N MET A 152 -8.27 27.46 7.48
CA MET A 152 -8.23 28.64 8.36
C MET A 152 -7.14 29.63 7.94
N THR A 153 -5.95 29.16 7.55
CA THR A 153 -4.88 30.04 7.05
C THR A 153 -5.25 30.68 5.71
N TYR A 154 -5.92 29.94 4.83
CA TYR A 154 -6.44 30.48 3.58
C TYR A 154 -7.46 31.60 3.83
N VAL A 155 -8.45 31.38 4.68
CA VAL A 155 -9.46 32.39 5.06
C VAL A 155 -8.81 33.60 5.75
N ARG A 156 -7.78 33.38 6.56
CA ARG A 156 -7.02 34.48 7.19
C ARG A 156 -6.27 35.33 6.16
N ASN A 157 -5.73 34.72 5.11
CA ASN A 157 -4.92 35.41 4.11
C ASN A 157 -5.75 36.06 3.00
N TYR A 158 -6.85 35.44 2.57
CA TYR A 158 -7.65 35.87 1.41
C TYR A 158 -9.04 36.41 1.77
N GLY A 159 -9.41 36.39 3.06
CA GLY A 159 -10.74 36.79 3.51
C GLY A 159 -11.77 35.67 3.34
N ARG A 160 -12.99 35.90 3.83
CA ARG A 160 -14.11 34.96 3.63
C ARG A 160 -14.58 35.07 2.17
N PRO A 161 -14.87 33.95 1.50
CA PRO A 161 -15.55 34.00 0.21
C PRO A 161 -16.94 34.61 0.43
N ASP A 162 -17.29 35.61 -0.38
CA ASP A 162 -18.64 36.18 -0.46
C ASP A 162 -19.67 35.14 -0.95
#